data_AF-A0A7Y8TYA4-F1
#
_entry.id   AF-A0A7Y8TYA4-F1
#
_cell.length_a   1.000
_cell.length_b   1.000
_cell.length_c   1.000
_cell.angle_alpha   90.00
_cell.angle_beta   90.00
_cell.angle_gamma   90.00
#
_symmetry.space_group_name_H-M   'P 1'
#
loop_
_entity.id
_entity.type
_entity.pdbx_description
1 polymer ?
#
loop_
_entity_poly.entity_id
_entity_poly.type
_entity_poly.pdbx_seq_one_letter_code
_entity_poly.pdbx_strand_id
1 'polypeptide(L)'
;MKIREAFEWSLDNKFYDDRKTCLLGCIHVPDDPTMKFYFLSLNLDEDSRLEENIDAYSYYLVAGNIIDGPCKEEMQISESVDQLIDTLPDSVLQMKFKVYPFSDSVLYGAFIGEAIKVMFDDLPVWDEDMDTDAKLAFENAAIEKLNFHNA
;
A
#
# COMPACT_ATOMS: atom_id res chain seq x y z
N MET A 1 -3.83 5.88 11.00
CA MET A 1 -3.89 7.30 10.58
C MET A 1 -4.78 7.40 9.35
N LYS A 2 -5.49 8.51 9.16
CA LYS A 2 -6.11 8.83 7.86
C LYS A 2 -5.04 9.28 6.88
N ILE A 3 -5.34 9.30 5.58
CA ILE A 3 -4.34 9.59 4.54
C ILE A 3 -3.60 10.93 4.71
N ARG A 4 -4.31 12.00 5.10
CA ARG A 4 -3.68 13.31 5.35
C ARG A 4 -2.73 13.27 6.55
N GLU A 5 -3.20 12.73 7.68
CA GLU A 5 -2.38 12.54 8.88
C GLU A 5 -1.15 11.67 8.60
N ALA A 6 -1.31 10.71 7.69
CA ALA A 6 -0.28 9.82 7.21
C ALA A 6 0.82 10.57 6.42
N PHE A 7 0.44 11.45 5.48
CA PHE A 7 1.39 12.33 4.80
C PHE A 7 2.11 13.27 5.78
N GLU A 8 1.37 13.94 6.65
CA GLU A 8 1.94 14.86 7.66
C GLU A 8 2.93 14.14 8.58
N TRP A 9 2.56 12.95 9.06
CA TRP A 9 3.44 12.14 9.90
C TRP A 9 4.72 11.73 9.16
N SER A 10 4.62 11.30 7.90
CA SER A 10 5.79 10.92 7.10
C SER A 10 6.74 12.12 6.90
N LEU A 11 6.18 13.32 6.71
CA LEU A 11 6.95 14.55 6.57
C LEU A 11 7.70 14.91 7.86
N ASP A 12 6.98 14.89 8.99
CA ASP A 12 7.52 15.22 10.31
C ASP A 12 8.63 14.26 10.75
N ASN A 13 8.49 12.97 10.41
CA ASN A 13 9.42 11.91 10.83
C ASN A 13 10.55 11.66 9.83
N LYS A 14 10.59 12.45 8.76
CA LYS A 14 11.62 12.37 7.74
C LYS A 14 11.77 11.01 7.08
N PHE A 15 10.63 10.39 6.76
CA PHE A 15 10.55 9.11 6.06
C PHE A 15 10.85 9.27 4.56
N TYR A 16 12.04 9.82 4.25
CA TYR A 16 12.40 10.29 2.91
C TYR A 16 13.33 9.35 2.12
N ASP A 17 13.94 8.36 2.76
CA ASP A 17 15.07 7.64 2.13
C ASP A 17 15.30 6.22 2.66
N ASP A 18 14.75 5.87 3.83
CA ASP A 18 14.87 4.50 4.30
C ASP A 18 13.81 3.65 3.60
N ARG A 19 14.14 3.10 2.43
CA ARG A 19 13.38 2.05 1.70
C ARG A 19 13.01 0.85 2.58
N LYS A 20 13.42 0.86 3.84
CA LYS A 20 13.14 -0.11 4.89
C LYS A 20 11.96 0.24 5.79
N THR A 21 11.28 1.38 5.61
CA THR A 21 10.04 1.62 6.35
C THR A 21 9.06 2.39 5.48
N CYS A 22 7.92 1.78 5.18
CA CYS A 22 6.90 2.37 4.33
C CYS A 22 5.61 2.57 5.14
N LEU A 23 4.99 3.72 4.94
CA LEU A 23 3.65 3.94 5.45
C LEU A 23 2.63 3.32 4.49
N LEU A 24 2.01 2.22 4.91
CA LEU A 24 1.15 1.41 4.07
C LEU A 24 -0.31 1.48 4.56
N GLY A 25 -1.21 1.81 3.65
CA GLY A 25 -2.64 1.53 3.77
C GLY A 25 -2.99 0.28 2.97
N CYS A 26 -3.84 -0.58 3.53
CA CYS A 26 -4.44 -1.68 2.77
C CYS A 26 -5.95 -1.77 3.07
N ILE A 27 -6.73 -1.98 2.03
CA ILE A 27 -8.15 -2.34 2.13
C ILE A 27 -8.47 -3.49 1.21
N HIS A 28 -9.48 -4.24 1.62
CA HIS A 28 -10.20 -5.18 0.78
C HIS A 28 -11.44 -4.47 0.22
N VAL A 29 -11.63 -4.52 -1.10
CA VAL A 29 -12.75 -3.95 -1.84
C VAL A 29 -13.53 -5.11 -2.49
N PRO A 30 -14.46 -5.75 -1.76
CA PRO A 30 -15.16 -6.94 -2.26
C PRO A 30 -16.00 -6.67 -3.51
N ASP A 31 -16.43 -5.42 -3.69
CA ASP A 31 -17.27 -4.99 -4.81
C ASP A 31 -16.47 -4.68 -6.08
N ASP A 32 -15.13 -4.73 -6.03
CA ASP A 32 -14.27 -4.62 -7.21
C ASP A 32 -13.95 -6.02 -7.75
N PRO A 33 -14.61 -6.46 -8.84
CA PRO A 33 -14.43 -7.81 -9.38
C PRO A 33 -13.07 -7.98 -10.09
N THR A 34 -12.34 -6.88 -10.32
CA THR A 34 -11.04 -6.89 -11.00
C THR A 34 -9.87 -6.83 -10.04
N MET A 35 -9.98 -6.06 -8.95
CA MET A 35 -8.92 -5.81 -7.97
C MET A 35 -9.50 -5.82 -6.56
N LYS A 36 -9.39 -6.94 -5.85
CA LYS A 36 -9.95 -7.06 -4.49
C LYS A 36 -9.13 -6.35 -3.43
N PHE A 37 -7.85 -6.10 -3.67
CA PHE A 37 -6.97 -5.47 -2.69
C PHE A 37 -6.33 -4.22 -3.27
N TYR A 38 -6.33 -3.16 -2.48
CA TYR A 38 -5.62 -1.92 -2.78
C TYR A 38 -4.59 -1.66 -1.69
N PHE A 39 -3.39 -1.27 -2.12
CA PHE A 39 -2.26 -0.91 -1.28
C PHE A 39 -1.78 0.46 -1.67
N LEU A 40 -1.62 1.36 -0.70
CA LEU A 40 -1.03 2.68 -0.93
C LEU A 40 0.22 2.84 -0.08
N SER A 41 1.38 2.97 -0.74
CA SER A 41 2.59 3.52 -0.12
C SER A 41 2.59 5.03 -0.26
N LEU A 42 2.97 5.72 0.80
CA LEU A 42 3.39 7.12 0.72
C LEU A 42 4.92 7.16 0.65
N ASN A 43 5.44 7.70 -0.45
CA ASN A 43 6.87 7.88 -0.66
C ASN A 43 7.15 9.37 -0.74
N LEU A 44 8.02 9.83 0.14
CA LEU A 44 8.62 11.14 0.05
C LEU A 44 10.04 10.87 -0.41
N ASP A 45 10.47 11.42 -1.54
CA ASP A 45 11.83 11.22 -2.04
C ASP A 45 12.53 12.58 -1.99
N GLU A 46 13.57 12.70 -1.16
CA GLU A 46 14.32 13.94 -0.92
C GLU A 46 15.05 14.43 -2.18
N ASP A 47 15.39 13.51 -3.09
CA ASP A 47 15.99 13.79 -4.40
C ASP A 47 14.94 14.02 -5.49
N SER A 48 13.71 13.53 -5.29
CA SER A 48 12.57 13.86 -6.14
C SER A 48 12.16 15.30 -5.90
N ARG A 49 12.75 16.19 -6.68
CA ARG A 49 12.30 17.57 -6.82
C ARG A 49 11.70 17.73 -8.20
N LEU A 50 10.50 18.30 -8.27
CA LEU A 50 9.90 18.64 -9.56
C LEU A 50 10.69 19.76 -10.25
N GLU A 51 11.18 20.71 -9.45
CA GLU A 51 12.05 21.82 -9.88
C GLU A 51 13.04 22.21 -8.76
N GLU A 52 13.95 23.15 -9.06
CA GLU A 52 14.92 23.65 -8.08
C GLU A 52 14.21 24.28 -6.87
N ASN A 53 14.32 23.63 -5.70
CA ASN A 53 13.66 24.00 -4.42
C ASN A 53 12.16 23.73 -4.33
N ILE A 54 11.60 22.86 -5.18
CA ILE A 54 10.23 22.38 -5.04
C ILE A 54 10.26 20.90 -4.65
N ASP A 55 9.89 20.62 -3.40
CA ASP A 55 9.76 19.25 -2.89
C ASP A 55 8.67 18.52 -3.69
N ALA A 56 8.94 17.27 -4.10
CA ALA A 56 7.94 16.42 -4.72
C ALA A 56 7.43 15.39 -3.71
N TYR A 57 6.12 15.33 -3.57
CA TYR A 57 5.43 14.28 -2.85
C TYR A 57 4.99 13.22 -3.84
N SER A 58 4.99 11.96 -3.43
CA SER A 58 4.46 10.90 -4.27
C SER A 58 3.69 9.87 -3.48
N TYR A 59 2.81 9.17 -4.18
CA TYR A 59 2.30 7.89 -3.70
C TYR A 59 2.54 6.82 -4.74
N TYR A 60 2.50 5.59 -4.26
CA TYR A 60 2.50 4.42 -5.10
C TYR A 60 1.32 3.53 -4.71
N LEU A 61 0.37 3.39 -5.63
CA LEU A 61 -0.85 2.62 -5.48
C LEU A 61 -0.71 1.31 -6.25
N VAL A 62 -0.86 0.19 -5.54
CA VAL A 62 -0.91 -1.15 -6.13
C VAL A 62 -2.31 -1.71 -5.91
N ALA A 63 -2.94 -2.20 -6.96
CA ALA A 63 -4.22 -2.89 -6.89
C ALA A 63 -4.08 -4.29 -7.51
N GLY A 64 -4.64 -5.31 -6.87
CA GLY A 64 -4.46 -6.69 -7.31
C GLY A 64 -5.32 -7.71 -6.59
N ASN A 65 -5.14 -8.97 -6.97
CA ASN A 65 -5.72 -10.14 -6.33
C ASN A 65 -4.62 -11.08 -5.84
N ILE A 66 -4.94 -11.94 -4.88
CA ILE A 66 -4.01 -12.95 -4.36
C ILE A 66 -3.97 -14.19 -5.27
N ILE A 67 -5.14 -14.62 -5.77
CA ILE A 67 -5.27 -15.89 -6.47
C ILE A 67 -4.83 -15.76 -7.93
N ASP A 68 -5.39 -14.79 -8.67
CA ASP A 68 -5.08 -14.56 -10.09
C ASP A 68 -5.32 -13.09 -10.47
N GLY A 69 -4.38 -12.48 -11.18
CA GLY A 69 -4.57 -11.19 -11.86
C GLY A 69 -3.28 -10.40 -12.01
N PRO A 70 -3.13 -9.63 -13.11
CA PRO A 70 -2.06 -8.64 -13.18
C PRO A 70 -2.25 -7.64 -12.03
N CYS A 71 -1.18 -7.27 -11.34
CA CYS A 71 -1.22 -6.12 -10.46
C CYS A 71 -1.28 -4.85 -11.34
N LYS A 72 -2.15 -3.92 -10.98
CA LYS A 72 -2.13 -2.57 -11.53
C LYS A 72 -1.32 -1.70 -10.58
N GLU A 73 -0.29 -1.08 -11.12
CA GLU A 73 0.55 -0.14 -10.40
C GLU A 73 0.31 1.27 -10.94
N GLU A 74 0.23 2.23 -10.03
CA GLU A 74 0.12 3.65 -10.36
C GLU A 74 1.00 4.46 -9.42
N MET A 75 1.80 5.36 -10.01
CA MET A 75 2.57 6.34 -9.27
C MET A 75 2.08 7.73 -9.65
N GLN A 76 1.81 8.57 -8.67
CA GLN A 76 1.58 10.00 -8.88
C GLN A 76 2.57 10.81 -8.09
N ILE A 77 2.96 11.95 -8.67
CA ILE A 77 3.90 12.90 -8.09
C ILE A 77 3.28 14.29 -8.17
N SER A 78 3.36 15.06 -7.09
CA SER A 78 2.91 16.46 -7.05
C SER A 78 3.65 17.24 -5.98
N GLU A 79 3.78 18.55 -6.17
CA GLU A 79 4.26 19.51 -5.17
C GLU A 79 3.27 19.75 -4.01
N SER A 80 2.08 19.15 -4.07
CA SER A 80 1.02 19.32 -3.07
C SER A 80 0.41 18.00 -2.64
N VAL A 81 0.43 17.74 -1.33
CA VAL A 81 -0.28 16.61 -0.70
C VAL A 81 -1.77 16.65 -1.01
N ASP A 82 -2.38 17.84 -1.06
CA ASP A 82 -3.81 17.97 -1.38
C ASP A 82 -4.11 17.48 -2.79
N GLN A 83 -3.29 17.88 -3.75
CA GLN A 83 -3.44 17.44 -5.13
C GLN A 83 -3.27 15.92 -5.25
N LEU A 84 -2.32 15.32 -4.54
CA LEU A 84 -2.17 13.85 -4.52
C LEU A 84 -3.41 13.15 -3.93
N ILE A 85 -3.94 13.67 -2.83
CA ILE A 85 -5.12 13.08 -2.20
C ILE A 85 -6.33 13.16 -3.15
N ASP A 86 -6.47 14.26 -3.88
CA ASP A 86 -7.56 14.47 -4.84
C ASP A 86 -7.49 13.54 -6.08
N THR A 87 -6.33 12.94 -6.39
CA THR A 87 -6.22 11.95 -7.48
C THR A 87 -6.54 10.53 -7.05
N LEU A 88 -6.71 10.26 -5.75
CA LEU A 88 -6.91 8.91 -5.25
C LEU A 88 -8.36 8.44 -5.42
N PRO A 89 -8.57 7.13 -5.69
CA PRO A 89 -9.91 6.57 -5.69
C PRO A 89 -10.61 6.74 -4.33
N ASP A 90 -11.93 6.95 -4.35
CA ASP A 90 -12.74 7.09 -3.12
C ASP A 90 -12.57 5.92 -2.14
N SER A 91 -12.36 4.70 -2.67
CA SER A 91 -12.08 3.52 -1.86
C SER A 91 -10.81 3.71 -1.02
N VAL A 92 -9.75 4.27 -1.61
CA VAL A 92 -8.46 4.50 -0.98
C VAL A 92 -8.52 5.59 0.09
N LEU A 93 -9.38 6.59 -0.08
CA LEU A 93 -9.55 7.69 0.90
C LEU A 93 -10.07 7.20 2.26
N GLN A 94 -10.74 6.05 2.30
CA GLN A 94 -11.23 5.43 3.53
C GLN A 94 -10.20 4.51 4.21
N MET A 95 -9.02 4.30 3.60
CA MET A 95 -7.97 3.45 4.19
C MET A 95 -7.47 4.02 5.52
N LYS A 96 -7.19 3.11 6.46
CA LYS A 96 -6.35 3.42 7.63
C LYS A 96 -4.91 3.03 7.31
N PHE A 97 -4.01 3.97 7.55
CA PHE A 97 -2.57 3.83 7.35
C PHE A 97 -1.88 3.44 8.64
N LYS A 98 -0.88 2.57 8.52
CA LYS A 98 0.06 2.22 9.60
C LYS A 98 1.48 2.20 9.03
N VAL A 99 2.45 2.43 9.92
CA VAL A 99 3.87 2.32 9.60
C VAL A 99 4.25 0.85 9.66
N TYR A 100 4.84 0.32 8.60
CA TYR A 100 5.35 -1.05 8.57
C TYR A 100 6.86 -1.03 8.26
N PRO A 101 7.67 -1.73 9.07
CA PRO A 101 9.07 -1.96 8.76
C PRO A 101 9.15 -2.99 7.63
N PHE A 102 9.69 -2.58 6.49
CA PHE A 102 9.98 -3.48 5.39
C PHE A 102 11.50 -3.66 5.30
N SER A 103 12.05 -4.80 4.91
CA SER A 103 13.50 -4.85 4.64
C SER A 103 13.84 -4.25 3.27
N ASP A 104 12.86 -4.25 2.36
CA ASP A 104 12.97 -3.90 0.95
C ASP A 104 11.68 -3.21 0.47
N SER A 105 11.69 -2.66 -0.75
CA SER A 105 10.52 -1.99 -1.35
C SER A 105 9.43 -3.00 -1.73
N VAL A 106 8.74 -3.57 -0.74
CA VAL A 106 7.78 -4.69 -0.89
C VAL A 106 6.60 -4.38 -1.80
N LEU A 107 6.31 -3.10 -2.06
CA LEU A 107 5.27 -2.73 -3.02
C LEU A 107 5.75 -2.67 -4.47
N TYR A 108 7.04 -2.51 -4.74
CA TYR A 108 7.54 -2.35 -6.10
C TYR A 108 7.59 -3.71 -6.82
N GLY A 109 6.72 -3.91 -7.82
CA GLY A 109 6.58 -5.22 -8.50
C GLY A 109 5.95 -6.30 -7.62
N ALA A 110 5.15 -5.90 -6.62
CA ALA A 110 4.70 -6.77 -5.54
C ALA A 110 3.76 -7.89 -5.98
N PHE A 111 4.02 -9.08 -5.43
CA PHE A 111 2.98 -10.07 -5.23
C PHE A 111 2.14 -9.66 -4.03
N ILE A 112 0.85 -9.39 -4.25
CA ILE A 112 -0.10 -8.93 -3.22
C ILE A 112 -0.04 -9.80 -1.95
N GLY A 113 0.11 -11.12 -2.09
CA GLY A 113 0.22 -12.02 -0.96
C GLY A 113 1.46 -11.77 -0.08
N GLU A 114 2.59 -11.38 -0.66
CA GLU A 114 3.80 -11.05 0.09
C GLU A 114 3.62 -9.76 0.89
N ALA A 115 3.06 -8.71 0.26
CA ALA A 115 2.77 -7.46 0.95
C ALA A 115 1.83 -7.68 2.17
N ILE A 116 0.79 -8.49 1.99
CA ILE A 116 -0.14 -8.87 3.06
C ILE A 116 0.58 -9.67 4.17
N LYS A 117 1.44 -10.61 3.79
CA LYS A 117 2.20 -11.44 4.74
C LYS A 117 3.12 -10.60 5.63
N VAL A 118 3.69 -9.52 5.11
CA VAL A 118 4.51 -8.59 5.89
C VAL A 118 3.66 -7.73 6.82
N MET A 119 2.48 -7.29 6.38
CA MET A 119 1.56 -6.55 7.23
C MET A 119 1.01 -7.39 8.40
N PHE A 120 0.84 -8.70 8.18
CA PHE A 120 0.30 -9.65 9.14
C PHE A 120 1.22 -10.87 9.26
N ASP A 121 2.19 -10.76 10.17
CA ASP A 121 3.22 -11.75 10.42
C ASP A 121 2.67 -13.12 10.87
N ASP A 122 1.45 -13.15 11.40
CA ASP A 122 0.76 -14.35 11.87
C ASP A 122 -0.11 -15.05 10.81
N LEU A 123 -0.23 -14.50 9.59
CA LEU A 123 -0.83 -15.23 8.47
C LEU A 123 -0.01 -16.46 8.07
N PRO A 124 -0.63 -17.46 7.43
CA PRO A 124 0.11 -18.59 6.84
C PRO A 124 1.24 -18.12 5.93
N VAL A 125 2.28 -18.94 5.75
CA VAL A 125 3.36 -18.63 4.81
C VAL A 125 2.76 -18.44 3.42
N TRP A 126 3.12 -17.32 2.79
CA TRP A 126 2.78 -17.04 1.40
C TRP A 126 3.87 -17.61 0.49
N ASP A 127 3.44 -18.28 -0.58
CA ASP A 127 4.29 -18.80 -1.64
C ASP A 127 3.50 -18.71 -2.96
N GLU A 128 4.13 -18.18 -4.02
CA GLU A 128 3.49 -17.98 -5.32
C GLU A 128 3.12 -19.31 -6.00
N ASP A 129 3.83 -20.39 -5.66
CA ASP A 129 3.64 -21.74 -6.21
C ASP A 129 2.59 -22.55 -5.43
N MET A 130 1.95 -21.95 -4.41
CA MET A 130 0.84 -22.57 -3.68
C MET A 130 -0.31 -22.95 -4.63
N ASP A 131 -0.96 -24.07 -4.33
CA ASP A 131 -2.19 -24.44 -5.02
C ASP A 131 -3.33 -23.43 -4.73
N THR A 132 -4.36 -23.47 -5.57
CA THR A 132 -5.49 -22.54 -5.51
C THR A 132 -6.21 -22.59 -4.15
N ASP A 133 -6.34 -23.75 -3.53
CA ASP A 133 -7.05 -23.90 -2.26
C ASP A 133 -6.26 -23.24 -1.13
N ALA A 134 -4.94 -23.38 -1.13
CA ALA A 134 -4.06 -22.74 -0.17
C ALA A 134 -4.02 -21.21 -0.37
N LYS A 135 -4.02 -20.73 -1.63
CA LYS A 135 -4.15 -19.29 -1.94
C LYS A 135 -5.49 -18.71 -1.48
N LEU A 136 -6.59 -19.45 -1.66
CA LEU A 136 -7.92 -19.10 -1.16
C LEU A 136 -7.94 -19.03 0.37
N ALA A 137 -7.33 -19.99 1.05
CA ALA A 137 -7.24 -19.99 2.51
C ALA A 137 -6.46 -18.76 3.02
N PHE A 138 -5.34 -18.42 2.36
CA PHE A 138 -4.59 -17.20 2.65
C PHE A 138 -5.41 -15.93 2.41
N GLU A 139 -6.10 -15.82 1.26
CA GLU A 139 -6.97 -14.68 0.93
C GLU A 139 -8.06 -14.46 1.98
N ASN A 140 -8.75 -15.52 2.39
CA ASN A 140 -9.80 -15.43 3.41
C ASN A 140 -9.26 -14.97 4.76
N ALA A 141 -8.10 -15.50 5.19
CA ALA A 141 -7.46 -15.09 6.43
C ALA A 141 -7.00 -13.61 6.38
N ALA A 142 -6.48 -13.17 5.23
CA ALA A 142 -6.10 -11.77 5.01
C ALA A 142 -7.29 -10.82 5.11
N ILE A 143 -8.42 -11.17 4.49
CA ILE A 143 -9.66 -10.39 4.54
C ILE A 143 -10.17 -10.26 5.99
N GLU A 144 -10.13 -11.34 6.77
CA GLU A 144 -10.52 -11.31 8.18
C GLU A 144 -9.65 -10.34 8.99
N LYS A 145 -8.33 -10.38 8.80
CA LYS A 145 -7.38 -9.47 9.45
C LYS A 145 -7.61 -8.01 9.07
N LEU A 146 -7.80 -7.73 7.79
CA LEU A 146 -8.05 -6.38 7.27
C LEU A 146 -9.35 -5.79 7.79
N ASN A 147 -10.43 -6.58 7.82
CA ASN A 147 -11.72 -6.13 8.35
C ASN A 147 -11.62 -5.82 9.85
N PHE A 148 -10.89 -6.64 10.63
CA PHE A 148 -10.65 -6.36 12.05
C PHE A 148 -9.78 -5.11 12.27
N HIS A 149 -8.79 -4.88 11.39
CA HIS A 149 -7.88 -3.74 11.49
C HIS A 149 -8.49 -2.41 11.03
N ASN A 150 -9.45 -2.47 10.12
CA ASN A 150 -10.10 -1.30 9.54
C ASN A 150 -11.43 -0.93 10.21
N ALA A 151 -12.03 -1.82 11.02
CA ALA A 151 -13.11 -1.47 11.96
C ALA A 151 -12.67 -0.41 12.97
#